data_AF-A0A2E3UDH0-F1
#
_entry.id   AF-A0A2E3UDH0-F1
#
_cell.length_a   1.000
_cell.length_b   1.000
_cell.length_c   1.000
_cell.angle_alpha   90.00
_cell.angle_beta   90.00
_cell.angle_gamma   90.00
#
_symmetry.space_group_name_H-M   'P 1'
#
loop_
_entity.id
_entity.type
_entity.pdbx_description
1 polymer ?
#
loop_
_entity_poly.entity_id
_entity_poly.type
_entity_poly.pdbx_seq_one_letter_code
_entity_poly.pdbx_strand_id
1 'polypeptide(L)' 'MMKTLTAPAAPRRRRLRLRFAPLTALIRWNEAYRCQRQLESLDDRMLRDIGLSKAERDISFLRRHNIRPHL' A
#
# COMPACT_ATOMS: atom_id res chain seq x y z
N MET A 1 35.53 -27.09 -37.63
CA MET A 1 34.43 -27.96 -37.14
C MET A 1 33.88 -27.37 -35.85
N MET A 2 32.84 -26.53 -35.93
CA MET A 2 32.22 -25.86 -34.75
C MET A 2 30.93 -26.60 -34.39
N LYS A 3 30.85 -27.08 -33.14
CA LYS A 3 29.69 -27.78 -32.59
C LYS A 3 28.57 -26.76 -32.36
N THR A 4 27.48 -26.85 -33.13
CA THR A 4 26.25 -26.11 -32.83
C THR A 4 25.57 -26.77 -31.64
N LEU A 5 25.73 -26.20 -30.45
CA LEU A 5 24.89 -26.55 -29.30
C LEU A 5 23.51 -25.92 -29.53
N THR A 6 22.64 -26.66 -30.22
CA THR A 6 21.21 -26.41 -30.23
C THR A 6 20.69 -26.55 -28.81
N ALA A 7 20.47 -25.42 -28.13
CA ALA A 7 19.78 -25.40 -26.86
C ALA A 7 18.32 -25.83 -27.09
N PRO A 8 17.80 -26.86 -26.39
CA PRO A 8 16.39 -27.20 -26.49
C PRO A 8 15.58 -26.03 -25.91
N ALA A 9 14.64 -25.52 -26.72
CA ALA A 9 13.72 -24.46 -26.34
C ALA A 9 13.12 -24.74 -24.96
N ALA A 10 13.39 -23.85 -24.01
CA ALA A 10 12.88 -23.94 -22.65
C ALA A 10 11.34 -23.99 -22.66
N PRO A 11 10.70 -24.79 -21.79
CA PRO A 11 9.27 -24.92 -21.77
C PRO A 11 8.64 -23.57 -21.38
N ARG A 12 7.88 -23.01 -22.32
CA ARG A 12 7.04 -21.83 -22.13
C ARG A 12 5.97 -22.19 -21.08
N ARG A 13 6.31 -22.05 -19.79
CA ARG A 13 5.41 -22.24 -18.65
C ARG A 13 4.25 -21.25 -18.78
N ARG A 14 3.23 -21.66 -19.52
CA ARG A 14 1.95 -20.99 -19.65
C ARG A 14 1.30 -21.04 -18.26
N ARG A 15 1.39 -19.93 -17.53
CA ARG A 15 0.81 -19.76 -16.18
C ARG A 15 -0.71 -19.92 -16.28
N LEU A 16 -1.19 -21.13 -16.04
CA LEU A 16 -2.59 -21.45 -15.85
C LEU A 16 -2.97 -21.18 -14.40
N ARG A 17 -3.22 -19.92 -14.03
CA ARG A 17 -3.95 -19.57 -12.80
C ARG A 17 -4.69 -18.23 -12.94
N LEU A 18 -5.71 -18.20 -13.80
CA LEU A 18 -6.60 -17.04 -14.00
C LEU A 18 -8.06 -17.41 -13.71
N ARG A 19 -8.33 -17.89 -12.49
CA ARG A 19 -9.72 -17.96 -11.97
C ARG A 19 -9.92 -17.21 -10.65
N PHE A 20 -8.86 -16.88 -9.91
CA PHE A 20 -8.93 -16.24 -8.59
C PHE A 20 -8.05 -14.99 -8.43
N ALA A 21 -7.45 -14.49 -9.50
CA ALA A 21 -6.62 -13.28 -9.50
C ALA A 21 -7.27 -12.03 -8.87
N PRO A 22 -8.58 -11.74 -9.07
CA PRO A 22 -9.19 -10.58 -8.41
C PRO A 22 -9.34 -10.79 -6.90
N LEU A 23 -9.62 -12.02 -6.45
CA LEU A 23 -9.78 -12.33 -5.04
C LEU A 23 -8.45 -12.19 -4.28
N THR A 24 -7.35 -12.65 -4.88
CA THR A 24 -6.01 -12.50 -4.29
C THR A 24 -5.56 -11.04 -4.25
N ALA A 25 -5.95 -10.22 -5.23
CA ALA A 25 -5.71 -8.78 -5.18
C ALA A 25 -6.48 -8.10 -4.03
N LEU A 26 -7.74 -8.47 -3.82
CA LEU A 26 -8.57 -7.93 -2.75
C LEU A 26 -8.05 -8.30 -1.35
N ILE A 27 -7.62 -9.55 -1.16
CA ILE A 27 -7.02 -10.01 0.10
C ILE A 27 -5.77 -9.19 0.42
N ARG A 28 -4.89 -9.00 -0.56
CA ARG A 28 -3.67 -8.19 -0.40
C ARG A 28 -3.97 -6.73 -0.10
N TRP A 29 -4.99 -6.16 -0.74
CA TRP A 29 -5.44 -4.80 -0.43
C TRP A 29 -5.95 -4.68 1.00
N ASN A 30 -6.75 -5.64 1.47
CA ASN A 30 -7.26 -5.65 2.84
C ASN A 30 -6.12 -5.79 3.87
N GLU A 31 -5.11 -6.61 3.62
CA GLU A 31 -3.93 -6.71 4.47
C GLU A 31 -3.16 -5.38 4.54
N ALA A 32 -2.94 -4.73 3.39
CA ALA A 32 -2.29 -3.42 3.34
C ALA A 32 -3.11 -2.35 4.08
N TYR A 33 -4.43 -2.34 3.90
CA TYR A 33 -5.33 -1.42 4.59
C TYR A 33 -5.33 -1.62 6.11
N ARG A 34 -5.30 -2.88 6.58
CA ARG A 34 -5.19 -3.20 8.01
C ARG A 34 -3.87 -2.72 8.60
N CYS A 35 -2.75 -2.93 7.89
CA CYS A 35 -1.45 -2.45 8.31
C CYS A 35 -1.44 -0.90 8.39
N GLN A 36 -1.98 -0.22 7.37
CA GLN A 36 -2.12 1.23 7.38
C GLN A 36 -2.96 1.72 8.57
N ARG A 37 -4.12 1.09 8.82
CA ARG A 37 -4.98 1.42 9.98
C ARG A 37 -4.27 1.20 11.31
N GLN A 38 -3.45 0.16 11.43
CA GLN A 38 -2.65 -0.07 12.63
C GLN A 38 -1.60 1.02 12.82
N LEU A 39 -0.88 1.41 11.77
CA LEU A 39 0.06 2.53 11.80
C LEU A 39 -0.64 3.84 12.17
N GLU A 40 -1.77 4.15 11.54
CA GLU A 40 -2.58 5.33 11.87
C GLU A 40 -3.06 5.31 13.32
N SER A 41 -3.44 4.14 13.86
CA SER A 41 -3.87 4.03 15.26
C SER A 41 -2.72 4.25 16.25
N LEU A 42 -1.50 3.89 15.88
CA LEU A 42 -0.31 4.18 16.68
C LEU A 42 0.00 5.68 16.65
N ASP A 43 -0.06 6.30 15.47
CA ASP A 43 0.08 7.75 15.31
C ASP A 43 -0.96 8.51 16.14
N ASP A 44 -2.23 8.09 16.08
CA ASP A 44 -3.31 8.69 16.87
C ASP A 44 -3.10 8.54 18.39
N ARG A 45 -2.54 7.42 18.86
CA ARG A 45 -2.19 7.23 20.29
C ARG A 45 -1.02 8.10 20.69
N MET A 46 0.04 8.15 19.88
CA MET A 46 1.20 8.99 20.15
C MET A 46 0.83 10.47 20.18
N LEU A 47 0.01 10.93 19.23
CA LEU A 47 -0.54 12.29 19.23
C LEU A 47 -1.33 12.55 20.50
N ARG A 48 -2.16 11.59 20.93
CA ARG A 48 -2.94 11.71 22.16
C ARG A 48 -2.08 11.77 23.41
N ASP A 49 -0.99 11.00 23.47
CA ASP A 49 -0.08 10.97 24.62
C ASP A 49 0.63 12.31 24.82
N ILE A 50 0.91 13.05 23.73
CA ILE A 50 1.42 14.43 23.78
C ILE A 50 0.31 15.49 23.91
N GLY A 51 -0.94 15.06 24.13
CA GLY A 51 -2.10 15.94 24.30
C GLY A 51 -2.63 16.57 23.01
N LEU A 52 -2.18 16.12 21.83
CA LEU A 52 -2.64 16.64 20.54
C LEU A 52 -3.68 15.71 19.91
N SER A 53 -4.73 16.29 19.34
CA SER A 53 -5.66 15.53 18.50
C SER A 53 -5.30 15.66 17.03
N LYS A 54 -5.66 14.66 16.21
CA LYS A 54 -5.47 14.72 14.75
C LYS A 54 -6.18 15.92 14.13
N ALA A 55 -7.36 16.27 14.65
CA ALA A 55 -8.10 17.46 14.25
C ALA A 55 -7.32 18.75 14.57
N GLU A 56 -6.71 18.83 15.74
CA GLU A 56 -5.85 19.96 16.14
C GLU A 56 -4.66 20.11 15.19
N ARG A 57 -4.03 18.98 14.80
CA ARG A 57 -2.90 18.94 13.87
C ARG A 57 -3.31 19.47 12.48
N ASP A 58 -4.42 18.98 11.96
CA ASP A 58 -4.90 19.35 10.63
C ASP A 58 -5.33 20.83 10.60
N ILE A 59 -6.02 21.32 11.65
CA ILE A 59 -6.37 22.73 11.80
C ILE A 59 -5.09 23.60 11.91
N SER A 60 -4.09 23.15 12.68
CA SER A 60 -2.81 23.85 12.84
C SER A 60 -2.01 23.90 11.54
N PHE A 61 -2.04 22.82 10.75
CA PHE A 61 -1.40 22.75 9.43
C PHE A 61 -2.07 23.71 8.44
N LEU A 62 -3.41 23.68 8.37
CA LEU A 62 -4.18 24.59 7.51
C LEU A 62 -3.93 26.06 7.89
N ARG A 63 -3.88 26.36 9.20
CA ARG A 63 -3.54 27.70 9.72
C ARG A 63 -2.12 28.11 9.32
N ARG A 64 -1.13 27.21 9.44
CA ARG A 64 0.27 27.47 9.06
C ARG A 64 0.43 27.70 7.56
N HIS A 65 -0.34 27.02 6.73
CA HIS A 65 -0.23 27.10 5.27
C HIS A 65 -1.24 28.05 4.60
N ASN A 66 -2.04 28.78 5.38
CA ASN A 66 -3.08 29.71 4.89
C ASN A 66 -4.02 29.06 3.85
N ILE A 67 -4.26 27.75 3.99
CA ILE A 67 -5.16 27.02 3.09
C ILE A 67 -6.56 27.19 3.67
N ARG A 68 -7.37 28.03 3.02
CA ARG A 68 -8.78 28.19 3.41
C ARG A 68 -9.51 26.87 3.13
N PRO A 69 -10.18 26.26 4.14
CA PRO A 69 -11.05 25.13 3.88
C PRO A 69 -12.20 25.62 3.00
N HIS A 70 -12.23 25.14 1.77
CA HIS A 70 -13.35 25.32 0.85
C HIS A 70 -14.39 24.28 1.25
N LEU A 71 -15.29 24.72 2.13
CA LEU A 71 -16.58 24.08 2.39
C LEU A 71 -17.41 24.03 1.11
#